data_AF-A0A366MUK8-F1
#
_entry.id   AF-A0A366MUK8-F1
#
_cell.length_a   1.000
_cell.length_b   1.000
_cell.length_c   1.000
_cell.angle_alpha   90.00
_cell.angle_beta   90.00
_cell.angle_gamma   90.00
#
_symmetry.space_group_name_H-M   'P 1'
#
loop_
_entity.id
_entity.type
_entity.pdbx_description
1 polymer ?
#
loop_
_entity_poly.entity_id
_entity_poly.type
_entity_poly.pdbx_seq_one_letter_code
_entity_poly.pdbx_strand_id
1 'polypeptide(L)'
;MEISERVYDLLVDTEIVVDVMLGSTSISVGEFLKLTEGDIISLHKPAGSGGEIYVNSRIIGTGDIIVIDEKLAVRVQDAMDSDNVVRYFFDENMI
;
A
#
# COMPACT_ATOMS: atom_id res chain seq x y z
N MET A 1 9.96 2.78 -23.57
CA MET A 1 9.40 1.46 -23.93
C MET A 1 7.98 1.75 -24.36
N GLU A 2 7.66 1.54 -25.63
CA GLU A 2 6.26 1.59 -26.07
C GLU A 2 5.57 0.30 -25.63
N ILE A 3 4.52 0.43 -24.83
CA ILE A 3 3.69 -0.68 -24.39
C ILE A 3 2.65 -0.90 -25.50
N SER A 4 2.57 -2.11 -26.05
CA SER A 4 1.58 -2.36 -27.12
C SER A 4 0.16 -2.32 -26.55
N GLU A 5 -0.80 -1.86 -27.35
CA GLU A 5 -2.23 -1.76 -26.99
C GLU A 5 -2.78 -3.07 -26.39
N ARG A 6 -2.49 -4.20 -27.02
CA ARG A 6 -2.88 -5.54 -26.53
C ARG A 6 -2.36 -5.86 -25.13
N VAL A 7 -1.14 -5.41 -24.83
CA VAL A 7 -0.46 -5.68 -23.57
C VAL A 7 -0.99 -4.76 -22.47
N TYR A 8 -1.39 -3.54 -22.83
CA TYR A 8 -2.13 -2.66 -21.94
C TYR A 8 -3.52 -3.23 -21.60
N ASP A 9 -4.26 -3.75 -22.58
CA ASP A 9 -5.58 -4.34 -22.34
C ASP A 9 -5.54 -5.49 -21.32
N LEU A 10 -4.55 -6.39 -21.44
CA LEU A 10 -4.34 -7.47 -20.47
C LEU A 10 -4.03 -6.95 -19.06
N LEU A 11 -3.27 -5.86 -18.96
CA LEU A 11 -2.92 -5.25 -17.69
C LEU A 11 -4.14 -4.64 -16.99
N VAL A 12 -5.02 -3.97 -17.74
CA VAL A 12 -6.23 -3.33 -17.18
C VAL A 12 -7.22 -4.36 -16.62
N ASP A 13 -7.27 -5.55 -17.20
CA ASP A 13 -8.15 -6.64 -16.73
C ASP A 13 -7.54 -7.48 -15.58
N THR A 14 -6.32 -7.16 -15.14
CA THR A 14 -5.63 -7.93 -14.10
C THR A 14 -6.11 -7.52 -12.71
N GLU A 15 -6.53 -8.49 -11.90
CA GLU A 15 -6.79 -8.28 -10.47
C GLU A 15 -5.50 -8.13 -9.68
N ILE A 16 -5.47 -7.17 -8.75
CA ILE A 16 -4.31 -6.86 -7.91
C ILE A 16 -4.69 -6.86 -6.43
N VAL A 17 -3.71 -7.15 -5.57
CA VAL A 17 -3.84 -6.96 -4.13
C VAL A 17 -3.35 -5.56 -3.77
N VAL A 18 -4.16 -4.85 -2.99
CA VAL A 18 -3.84 -3.52 -2.47
C VAL A 18 -3.75 -3.61 -0.96
N ASP A 19 -2.57 -3.31 -0.41
CA ASP A 19 -2.34 -3.25 1.03
C ASP A 19 -2.35 -1.80 1.49
N VAL A 20 -3.05 -1.51 2.58
CA VAL A 20 -3.08 -0.16 3.17
C VAL A 20 -2.46 -0.21 4.56
N MET A 21 -1.32 0.47 4.72
CA MET A 21 -0.56 0.47 5.97
C MET A 21 -0.73 1.78 6.74
N LEU A 22 -1.07 1.65 8.03
CA LEU A 22 -1.09 2.76 8.98
C LEU A 22 0.31 3.26 9.34
N GLY A 23 1.30 2.37 9.30
CA GLY A 23 2.69 2.67 9.64
C GLY A 23 3.43 1.41 10.04
N SER A 24 4.75 1.55 10.21
CA SER A 24 5.63 0.45 10.60
C SER A 24 6.58 0.90 11.72
N THR A 25 7.15 -0.08 12.42
CA THR A 25 8.22 0.13 13.38
C THR A 25 9.17 -1.06 13.35
N SER A 26 10.40 -0.85 13.78
CA SER A 26 11.39 -1.93 13.92
C SER A 26 11.67 -2.16 15.40
N ILE A 27 11.41 -3.37 15.87
CA ILE A 27 11.76 -3.83 17.22
C ILE A 27 12.58 -5.10 17.14
N SER A 28 13.39 -5.37 18.17
CA SER A 28 14.14 -6.62 18.27
C SER A 28 13.22 -7.81 18.54
N VAL A 29 13.65 -9.01 18.13
CA VAL A 29 12.93 -10.26 18.43
C VAL A 29 12.72 -10.43 19.95
N GLY A 30 13.71 -10.02 20.76
CA GLY A 30 13.61 -10.09 22.21
C GLY A 30 12.58 -9.13 22.82
N GLU A 31 12.33 -7.98 22.21
CA GLU A 31 11.23 -7.08 22.59
C GLU A 31 9.88 -7.67 22.15
N PHE A 32 9.80 -8.18 20.92
CA PHE A 32 8.57 -8.79 20.40
C PHE A 32 8.09 -9.96 21.27
N LEU A 33 9.00 -10.85 21.69
CA LEU A 33 8.66 -11.99 22.54
C LEU A 33 8.21 -11.61 23.96
N LYS A 34 8.43 -10.37 24.40
CA LYS A 34 7.99 -9.88 25.71
C LYS A 34 6.63 -9.20 25.67
N LEU A 35 6.07 -8.98 24.48
CA LEU A 35 4.77 -8.35 24.34
C LEU A 35 3.69 -9.20 24.98
N THR A 36 2.81 -8.54 25.72
CA THR A 36 1.67 -9.10 26.42
C THR A 36 0.41 -8.30 26.11
N GLU A 37 -0.74 -8.83 26.51
CA GLU A 37 -2.02 -8.15 26.30
C GLU A 37 -2.01 -6.75 26.95
N GLY A 38 -2.32 -5.74 26.15
CA GLY A 38 -2.34 -4.34 26.58
C GLY A 38 -1.06 -3.55 26.31
N ASP A 39 0.03 -4.20 25.89
CA ASP A 39 1.25 -3.49 25.48
C ASP A 39 1.02 -2.66 24.21
N ILE A 40 1.71 -1.50 24.14
CA ILE A 40 1.56 -0.53 23.06
C ILE A 40 2.81 -0.55 22.17
N ILE A 41 2.61 -0.71 20.87
CA ILE A 41 3.68 -0.61 19.86
C ILE A 41 3.58 0.77 19.18
N SER A 42 4.60 1.60 19.38
CA SER A 42 4.70 2.91 18.73
C SER A 42 5.22 2.79 17.30
N LEU A 43 4.49 3.35 16.34
CA LEU A 43 4.87 3.37 14.91
C LEU A 43 5.77 4.57 14.57
N HIS A 44 6.58 4.46 13.53
CA HIS A 44 7.42 5.54 12.99
C HIS A 44 6.64 6.55 12.13
N LYS A 45 5.33 6.66 12.30
CA LYS A 45 4.48 7.56 11.51
C LYS A 45 3.78 8.58 12.43
N PRO A 46 3.84 9.89 12.12
CA PRO A 46 3.07 10.89 12.85
C PRO A 46 1.57 10.67 12.72
N ALA A 47 0.82 10.98 13.77
CA ALA A 47 -0.64 10.96 13.73
C ALA A 47 -1.16 11.94 12.67
N GLY A 48 -2.21 11.53 11.95
CA GLY A 48 -2.82 12.35 10.89
C GLY A 48 -2.10 12.32 9.54
N SER A 49 -0.99 11.58 9.39
CA SER A 49 -0.29 11.43 8.09
C SER A 49 -0.97 10.47 7.11
N GLY A 50 -2.16 9.96 7.42
CA GLY A 50 -2.89 8.99 6.60
C GLY A 50 -2.23 7.60 6.52
N GLY A 51 -2.82 6.73 5.71
CA GLY A 51 -2.26 5.45 5.32
C GLY A 51 -1.43 5.54 4.04
N GLU A 52 -0.44 4.66 3.92
CA GLU A 52 0.25 4.39 2.67
C GLU A 52 -0.46 3.26 1.92
N ILE A 53 -0.62 3.43 0.62
CA ILE A 53 -1.27 2.46 -0.28
C ILE A 53 -0.17 1.76 -1.06
N TYR A 54 -0.08 0.46 -0.85
CA TYR A 54 0.88 -0.43 -1.49
C TYR A 54 0.19 -1.30 -2.52
N VAL A 55 0.88 -1.53 -3.62
CA VAL A 55 0.64 -2.68 -4.48
C VAL A 55 1.94 -3.47 -4.49
N ASN A 56 1.87 -4.72 -4.08
CA ASN A 56 3.05 -5.52 -3.74
C ASN A 56 3.97 -4.75 -2.77
N SER A 57 5.23 -4.55 -3.16
CA SER A 57 6.26 -3.93 -2.31
C SER A 57 6.43 -2.42 -2.55
N ARG A 58 5.59 -1.80 -3.39
CA ARG A 58 5.76 -0.39 -3.78
C ARG A 58 4.59 0.47 -3.31
N ILE A 59 4.93 1.62 -2.73
CA ILE A 59 3.96 2.67 -2.44
C ILE A 59 3.50 3.27 -3.76
N ILE A 60 2.21 3.17 -4.02
CA ILE A 60 1.54 3.76 -5.18
C ILE A 60 0.74 5.01 -4.83
N GLY A 61 0.56 5.29 -3.54
CA GLY A 61 -0.18 6.47 -3.09
C GLY A 61 -0.30 6.59 -1.59
N THR A 62 -1.00 7.62 -1.16
CA THR A 62 -1.34 7.89 0.24
C THR A 62 -2.80 8.30 0.36
N GLY A 63 -3.39 8.14 1.54
CA GLY A 63 -4.78 8.51 1.74
C GLY A 63 -5.22 8.57 3.18
N ASP A 64 -6.35 9.23 3.42
CA ASP A 64 -6.96 9.28 4.74
C ASP A 64 -7.68 7.96 5.04
N ILE A 65 -7.43 7.40 6.21
CA ILE A 65 -8.15 6.23 6.69
C ILE A 65 -9.49 6.70 7.24
N ILE A 66 -10.56 6.17 6.65
CA ILE A 66 -11.93 6.51 6.99
C ILE A 66 -12.71 5.23 7.29
N VAL A 67 -13.89 5.39 7.88
CA VAL A 67 -14.83 4.29 8.11
C VAL A 67 -16.07 4.54 7.26
N ILE A 68 -16.43 3.56 6.44
CA ILE A 68 -17.65 3.56 5.63
C ILE A 68 -18.38 2.25 5.91
N ASP A 69 -19.67 2.34 6.27
CA ASP A 69 -20.51 1.16 6.56
C ASP A 69 -19.84 0.16 7.52
N GLU A 70 -19.26 0.69 8.61
CA GLU A 70 -18.53 -0.07 9.63
C GLU A 70 -17.26 -0.79 9.13
N LYS A 71 -16.82 -0.51 7.90
CA LYS A 71 -15.59 -1.04 7.31
C LYS A 71 -14.53 0.04 7.20
N LEU A 72 -13.26 -0.34 7.39
CA LEU A 72 -12.14 0.53 7.07
C LEU A 72 -12.09 0.75 5.55
N ALA A 73 -11.84 1.99 5.17
CA ALA A 73 -11.62 2.40 3.79
C ALA A 73 -10.51 3.45 3.75
N VAL A 74 -9.92 3.65 2.57
CA VAL A 74 -8.94 4.70 2.32
C VAL A 74 -9.49 5.68 1.28
N ARG A 75 -9.49 6.96 1.62
CA ARG A 75 -9.71 8.04 0.66
C ARG A 75 -8.36 8.45 0.10
N VAL A 76 -8.11 8.15 -1.17
CA VAL A 76 -6.86 8.52 -1.84
C VAL A 76 -6.69 10.04 -1.82
N GLN A 77 -5.52 10.50 -1.35
CA GLN A 77 -5.13 11.90 -1.26
C GLN A 77 -4.05 12.24 -2.30
N ASP A 78 -3.11 11.33 -2.51
CA ASP A 78 -2.07 11.42 -3.52
C ASP A 78 -1.82 10.03 -4.13
N ALA A 79 -1.49 9.99 -5.42
CA ALA A 79 -1.26 8.75 -6.15
C ALA A 79 -0.21 8.93 -7.23
N MET A 80 0.55 7.86 -7.47
CA MET A 80 1.50 7.80 -8.58
C MET A 80 0.74 7.91 -9.90
N ASP A 81 1.33 8.62 -10.87
CA ASP A 81 0.73 8.79 -12.19
C ASP A 81 0.57 7.45 -12.91
N SER A 82 -0.42 7.39 -13.80
CA SER A 82 -0.79 6.18 -14.53
C SER A 82 0.37 5.58 -15.32
N ASP A 83 1.23 6.40 -15.92
CA ASP A 83 2.34 5.93 -16.75
C ASP A 83 3.37 5.18 -15.90
N ASN A 84 3.71 5.74 -14.73
CA ASN A 84 4.60 5.09 -13.79
C ASN A 84 3.98 3.84 -13.17
N VAL A 85 2.66 3.82 -12.95
CA VAL A 85 1.95 2.66 -12.41
C VAL A 85 2.02 1.50 -13.39
N VAL A 86 1.65 1.75 -14.64
CA VAL A 86 1.71 0.76 -15.72
C VAL A 86 3.13 0.23 -15.85
N ARG A 87 4.13 1.11 -15.84
CA ARG A 87 5.54 0.71 -15.91
C ARG A 87 5.97 -0.18 -14.75
N TYR A 88 5.53 0.11 -13.53
CA TYR A 88 5.81 -0.71 -12.36
C TYR A 88 5.26 -2.14 -12.51
N PHE A 89 4.02 -2.28 -12.99
CA PHE A 89 3.42 -3.58 -13.25
C PHE A 89 4.18 -4.40 -14.31
N PHE A 90 4.72 -3.73 -15.34
CA PHE A 90 5.59 -4.38 -16.33
C PHE A 90 6.93 -4.82 -15.76
N ASP A 91 7.59 -3.95 -14.99
CA ASP A 91 8.94 -4.21 -14.47
C ASP A 91 8.95 -5.33 -13.42
N GLU A 92 7.87 -5.52 -12.66
CA GLU A 92 7.73 -6.59 -11.65
C GLU A 92 7.34 -7.97 -12.24
N ASN A 93 7.28 -8.14 -13.57
CA ASN A 93 6.83 -9.36 -14.23
C ASN A 93 5.45 -9.85 -13.75
N MET A 94 4.51 -8.92 -13.53
CA MET A 94 3.13 -9.30 -13.23
C MET A 94 2.35 -9.82 -14.46
N ILE A 95 3.02 -9.88 -15.62
CA ILE A 95 2.54 -10.45 -16.89
C ILE A 95 3.72 -11.12 -17.61
#